data_AF-A0A8J5KQM6-F1
#
_entry.id   AF-A0A8J5KQM6-F1
#
_cell.length_a   1.000
_cell.length_b   1.000
_cell.length_c   1.000
_cell.angle_alpha   90.00
_cell.angle_beta   90.00
_cell.angle_gamma   90.00
#
_symmetry.space_group_name_H-M   'P 1'
#
loop_
_entity.id
_entity.type
_entity.pdbx_description
1 polymer ?
#
loop_
_entity_poly.entity_id
_entity_poly.type
_entity_poly.pdbx_seq_one_letter_code
_entity_poly.pdbx_strand_id
1 'polypeptide(L)' 'MSIGAQRVKNVCMAFHNYCEEMDHEGCLTCLQQLKQEYFLVKNKLETLFKLEQQIVAVGGSIPMMW' A
#
# COMPACT_ATOMS: atom_id res chain seq x y z
N MET A 1 0.71 -10.10 -11.75
CA MET A 1 0.80 -10.50 -10.32
C MET A 1 0.52 -9.26 -9.48
N SER A 2 -0.32 -9.36 -8.44
CA SER A 2 -0.61 -8.23 -7.53
C SER A 2 0.40 -8.22 -6.38
N ILE A 3 0.55 -7.08 -5.69
CA ILE A 3 1.54 -6.85 -4.62
C ILE A 3 0.99 -7.06 -3.19
N GLY A 4 -0.27 -7.47 -3.03
CA GLY A 4 -0.84 -7.75 -1.71
C GLY A 4 -1.13 -6.53 -0.80
N ALA A 5 -1.22 -5.32 -1.36
CA ALA A 5 -1.50 -4.09 -0.60
C ALA A 5 -2.98 -4.00 -0.17
N GLN A 6 -3.38 -4.77 0.85
CA GLN A 6 -4.78 -4.94 1.25
C GLN A 6 -5.49 -3.63 1.64
N ARG A 7 -4.81 -2.71 2.34
CA ARG A 7 -5.41 -1.43 2.74
C ARG A 7 -5.74 -0.53 1.55
N VAL A 8 -4.81 -0.44 0.60
CA VAL A 8 -5.04 0.26 -0.69
C VAL A 8 -6.21 -0.38 -1.43
N LYS A 9 -6.26 -1.72 -1.51
CA LYS A 9 -7.38 -2.45 -2.12
C LYS A 9 -8.71 -2.10 -1.46
N ASN A 10 -8.77 -2.08 -0.12
CA ASN A 10 -9.99 -1.77 0.61
C ASN A 10 -10.50 -0.36 0.32
N VAL A 11 -9.60 0.65 0.27
CA VAL A 11 -10.00 2.01 -0.07
C VAL A 11 -10.46 2.11 -1.54
N CYS A 12 -9.82 1.40 -2.47
CA CYS A 12 -10.29 1.35 -3.86
C CYS A 12 -11.69 0.73 -3.98
N MET A 13 -12.01 -0.29 -3.18
CA MET A 13 -13.36 -0.87 -3.16
C MET A 13 -14.39 0.14 -2.62
N ALA A 14 -14.07 0.86 -1.53
CA ALA A 14 -14.95 1.91 -1.02
C ALA A 14 -15.14 3.05 -2.04
N PHE A 15 -14.06 3.49 -2.68
CA PHE A 15 -14.11 4.51 -3.74
C PHE A 15 -15.03 4.09 -4.89
N HIS A 16 -14.96 2.83 -5.32
CA HIS A 16 -15.85 2.30 -6.36
C HIS A 16 -17.32 2.41 -5.96
N ASN A 17 -17.67 2.05 -4.71
CA ASN A 17 -19.05 2.16 -4.23
C ASN A 17 -19.54 3.62 -4.23
N TYR A 18 -18.72 4.57 -3.79
CA TYR A 18 -19.09 5.99 -3.84
C TYR A 18 -19.26 6.51 -5.27
N CYS A 19 -18.48 6.00 -6.23
CA CYS A 19 -18.68 6.31 -7.65
C CYS A 19 -20.03 5.78 -8.17
N GLU A 20 -20.42 4.57 -7.79
CA GLU A 20 -21.71 3.98 -8.17
C GLU A 20 -22.89 4.75 -7.56
N GLU A 21 -22.74 5.24 -6.33
CA GLU A 21 -23.74 6.06 -5.64
C GLU A 21 -23.74 7.53 -6.10
N MET A 22 -22.83 7.92 -7.00
CA MET A 22 -22.60 9.32 -7.41
C MET A 22 -22.32 10.27 -6.23
N ASP A 23 -21.76 9.74 -5.14
CA ASP A 23 -21.35 10.53 -3.97
C ASP A 23 -19.97 11.16 -4.22
N HIS A 24 -19.99 12.43 -4.62
CA HIS A 24 -18.80 13.19 -4.96
C HIS A 24 -17.94 13.51 -3.73
N GLU A 25 -18.56 13.73 -2.56
CA GLU A 25 -17.85 14.02 -1.32
C GLU A 25 -17.16 12.77 -0.78
N GLY A 26 -17.87 11.62 -0.80
CA GLY A 26 -17.32 10.31 -0.50
C GLY A 26 -16.16 9.93 -1.42
N CYS A 27 -16.29 10.20 -2.73
CA CYS A 27 -15.21 10.02 -3.71
C CYS A 27 -13.96 10.84 -3.36
N LEU A 28 -14.12 12.14 -3.09
CA LEU A 28 -13.01 13.03 -2.76
C LEU A 28 -12.31 12.61 -1.46
N THR A 29 -13.08 12.24 -0.45
CA THR A 29 -12.56 11.73 0.83
C THR A 29 -11.78 10.43 0.62
N CYS A 30 -12.32 9.50 -0.17
CA CYS A 30 -11.64 8.25 -0.50
C CYS A 30 -10.34 8.48 -1.28
N LEU A 31 -10.28 9.46 -2.19
CA LEU A 31 -9.03 9.78 -2.91
C LEU A 31 -7.93 10.26 -1.96
N GLN A 32 -8.28 11.07 -0.96
CA GLN A 32 -7.33 11.49 0.06
C GLN A 32 -6.82 10.30 0.88
N GLN A 33 -7.71 9.40 1.29
CA GLN A 33 -7.35 8.18 2.01
C GLN A 33 -6.49 7.25 1.14
N LEU A 34 -6.83 7.08 -0.13
CA LEU A 34 -6.09 6.23 -1.07
C LEU A 34 -4.65 6.71 -1.21
N LYS A 35 -4.45 8.03 -1.33
CA LYS A 35 -3.13 8.65 -1.34
C LYS A 35 -2.35 8.31 -0.06
N GLN A 36 -2.98 8.43 1.10
CA GLN A 36 -2.35 8.11 2.39
C GLN A 36 -1.94 6.63 2.47
N GLU A 37 -2.85 5.71 2.12
CA GLU A 37 -2.59 4.27 2.15
C GLU A 37 -1.50 3.86 1.15
N TYR A 38 -1.49 4.47 -0.03
CA TYR A 38 -0.44 4.28 -1.02
C TYR A 38 0.93 4.71 -0.49
N PHE A 39 1.05 5.92 0.08
CA PHE A 39 2.32 6.38 0.64
C PHE A 39 2.76 5.54 1.83
N LEU A 40 1.81 5.07 2.66
CA LEU A 40 2.13 4.21 3.78
C LEU A 40 2.75 2.88 3.34
N VAL A 41 2.13 2.18 2.37
CA VAL A 41 2.68 0.91 1.88
C VAL A 41 3.99 1.14 1.12
N LYS A 42 4.09 2.20 0.31
CA LYS A 42 5.32 2.58 -0.39
C LYS A 42 6.47 2.77 0.59
N ASN A 43 6.32 3.62 1.59
CA ASN A 43 7.38 3.93 2.55
C ASN A 43 7.80 2.68 3.36
N LYS A 44 6.84 1.81 3.70
CA LYS A 44 7.13 0.54 4.36
C LYS A 44 7.94 -0.41 3.47
N LEU A 45 7.58 -0.54 2.20
CA LEU A 45 8.31 -1.36 1.24
C LEU A 45 9.71 -0.80 0.96
N GLU A 46 9.84 0.51 0.78
CA GLU A 46 11.16 1.16 0.64
C GLU A 46 12.05 0.92 1.86
N THR A 47 11.48 1.00 3.06
CA THR A 47 12.20 0.70 4.31
C THR A 47 12.59 -0.77 4.39
N LEU A 48 11.68 -1.69 4.05
CA LEU A 48 11.94 -3.12 4.03
C LEU A 48 13.08 -3.46 3.06
N PHE A 49 13.00 -2.99 1.81
CA PHE A 49 14.04 -3.25 0.81
C PHE A 49 15.39 -2.65 1.21
N LYS A 50 15.40 -1.48 1.85
CA LYS A 50 16.64 -0.90 2.38
C LYS A 50 17.25 -1.78 3.47
N LEU A 51 16.44 -2.33 4.38
CA LEU A 51 16.92 -3.23 5.42
C LEU A 51 17.43 -4.54 4.83
N GLU A 52 16.72 -5.11 3.86
CA GLU A 52 17.14 -6.32 3.14
C GLU A 52 18.49 -6.11 2.45
N GLN A 53 18.67 -4.99 1.75
CA GLN A 53 19.95 -4.62 1.14
C GLN A 53 21.08 -4.49 2.17
N GLN A 54 20.81 -3.90 3.33
CA GLN A 54 21.80 -3.77 4.41
C GLN A 54 22.19 -5.13 4.99
N ILE A 55 21.24 -6.04 5.19
CA ILE A 55 21.50 -7.41 5.67
C ILE A 55 22.38 -8.16 4.67
N VAL A 56 22.05 -8.11 3.38
CA VAL A 56 22.83 -8.78 2.33
C VAL A 56 24.22 -8.17 2.20
N ALA A 57 24.36 -6.84 2.32
CA ALA A 57 25.64 -6.15 2.22
C ALA A 57 26.66 -6.56 3.30
N VAL A 58 26.19 -7.03 4.46
CA VAL A 58 27.05 -7.55 5.54
C VAL A 58 27.18 -9.09 5.52
N GLY A 59 26.75 -9.74 4.44
CA GLY A 59 26.82 -11.20 4.27
C GLY A 59 25.73 -11.98 5.02
N GLY A 60 24.69 -11.31 5.52
CA GLY A 60 23.54 -11.95 6.14
C GLY A 60 22.56 -12.53 5.11
N SER A 61 21.60 -13.33 5.58
CA SER A 61 20.51 -13.88 4.77
C SER A 61 19.17 -13.29 5.19
N ILE A 62 18.30 -13.03 4.21
CA ILE A 62 16.93 -12.56 4.44
C ILE A 62 16.07 -13.77 4.81
N PRO A 63 15.39 -13.80 5.97
CA PRO A 63 14.49 -14.88 6.30
C PRO A 63 13.30 -14.88 5.34
N MET A 64 13.02 -16.03 4.71
CA MET A 64 11.83 -16.22 3.89
C MET A 64 10.58 -16.11 4.78
N MET A 65 9.80 -15.04 4.63
CA MET A 65 8.43 -14.97 5.14
C MET A 65 7.51 -15.65 4.12
N TRP A 66 7.13 -16.91 4.41
CA TRP A 66 6.07 -17.63 3.69
C TRP A 66 4.70 -17.21 4.23
#